data_AF-A0A8T1BM08-F1
#
_entry.id   AF-A0A8T1BM08-F1
#
_cell.length_a   1.000
_cell.length_b   1.000
_cell.length_c   1.000
_cell.angle_alpha   90.00
_cell.angle_beta   90.00
_cell.angle_gamma   90.00
#
_symmetry.space_group_name_H-M   'P 1'
#
loop_
_entity.id
_entity.type
_entity.pdbx_description
1 polymer ?
#
loop_
_entity_poly.entity_id
_entity_poly.type
_entity_poly.pdbx_seq_one_letter_code
_entity_poly.pdbx_strand_id
1 'polypeptide(L)' 'MHQTVLNMARCMLFASGLPLYFWGDGVEYAVYVLNRSSCSANPKRMSPLEMLTGTVPNVADVVAFGSP' A
#
# COMPACT_ATOMS: atom_id res chain seq x y z
N MET A 1 3.63 -9.23 -8.70
CA MET A 1 2.93 -8.36 -7.73
C MET A 1 2.79 -9.01 -6.34
N HIS A 2 2.50 -10.32 -6.24
CA HIS A 2 2.39 -11.02 -4.95
C HIS A 2 3.62 -10.83 -4.03
N GLN A 3 4.84 -10.92 -4.55
CA GLN A 3 6.05 -10.75 -3.72
C GLN A 3 6.22 -9.32 -3.19
N THR A 4 5.88 -8.30 -3.98
CA THR A 4 5.94 -6.89 -3.57
C THR A 4 4.98 -6.62 -2.40
N VAL A 5 3.74 -7.12 -2.51
CA VAL A 5 2.73 -6.98 -1.45
C VAL A 5 3.20 -7.65 -0.16
N LEU A 6 3.66 -8.90 -0.25
CA LEU A 6 4.11 -9.64 0.93
C LEU A 6 5.35 -9.02 1.57
N ASN A 7 6.27 -8.47 0.78
CA ASN A 7 7.44 -7.76 1.33
C ASN A 7 7.03 -6.46 2.03
N MET A 8 6.13 -5.66 1.45
CA MET A 8 5.61 -4.47 2.12
C MET A 8 4.89 -4.81 3.42
N ALA A 9 4.00 -5.81 3.40
CA ALA A 9 3.27 -6.24 4.60
C ALA A 9 4.22 -6.68 5.72
N ARG A 10 5.27 -7.44 5.39
CA ARG A 10 6.31 -7.83 6.36
C ARG A 10 7.04 -6.63 6.94
N CYS A 11 7.45 -5.68 6.09
CA CYS A 11 8.13 -4.47 6.54
C CYS A 11 7.25 -3.60 7.43
N MET A 12 5.98 -3.41 7.06
CA MET A 12 4.98 -2.66 7.83
C MET A 12 4.77 -3.29 9.21
N LEU A 13 4.53 -4.60 9.25
CA LEU A 13 4.31 -5.32 10.49
C LEU A 13 5.55 -5.26 11.40
N PHE A 14 6.74 -5.49 10.85
CA PHE A 14 8.01 -5.37 11.57
C PHE A 14 8.21 -3.96 12.15
N ALA A 15 7.97 -2.92 11.36
CA ALA A 15 8.15 -1.53 11.78
C ALA A 15 7.12 -1.10 12.84
N SER A 16 5.88 -1.60 12.74
CA SER A 16 4.80 -1.27 13.69
C SER A 16 4.96 -1.92 15.07
N GLY A 17 5.75 -2.99 15.19
CA GLY A 17 5.83 -3.80 16.41
C GLY A 17 4.55 -4.58 16.75
N LEU A 18 3.56 -4.60 15.84
CA LEU A 18 2.31 -5.30 16.06
C LEU A 18 2.48 -6.84 16.00
N PRO A 19 1.68 -7.59 16.77
CA PRO A 19 1.67 -9.05 16.72
C PRO A 19 1.39 -9.63 15.32
N LEU A 20 1.91 -10.85 15.07
CA LEU A 20 1.79 -11.51 13.77
C LEU A 20 0.36 -11.75 13.30
N TYR A 21 -0.63 -11.82 14.21
CA TYR A 21 -2.02 -12.01 13.79
C TYR A 21 -2.59 -10.83 12.98
N PHE A 22 -1.95 -9.65 13.00
CA PHE A 22 -2.27 -8.50 12.14
C PHE A 22 -1.71 -8.61 10.71
N TRP A 23 -1.11 -9.74 10.33
CA TRP A 23 -0.54 -9.93 8.99
C TRP A 23 -1.56 -9.70 7.86
N GLY A 24 -2.83 -10.05 8.09
CA GLY A 24 -3.91 -9.83 7.14
C GLY A 24 -4.14 -8.35 6.88
N ASP A 25 -4.24 -7.55 7.94
CA ASP A 25 -4.37 -6.09 7.86
C ASP A 25 -3.15 -5.46 7.19
N GLY A 26 -1.95 -5.97 7.47
CA GLY A 26 -0.71 -5.53 6.82
C GLY A 26 -0.71 -5.80 5.31
N VAL A 27 -1.25 -6.94 4.87
CA VAL A 27 -1.39 -7.26 3.44
C VAL A 27 -2.45 -6.38 2.77
N GLU A 28 -3.59 -6.18 3.42
CA GLU A 28 -4.66 -5.29 2.93
C GLU A 28 -4.13 -3.86 2.78
N TYR A 29 -3.46 -3.34 3.80
CA TYR A 29 -2.89 -2.00 3.79
C TYR A 29 -1.77 -1.86 2.75
N ALA A 30 -0.94 -2.89 2.56
CA ALA A 30 0.07 -2.88 1.50
C ALA A 30 -0.55 -2.73 0.10
N VAL A 31 -1.66 -3.43 -0.17
CA VAL A 31 -2.40 -3.29 -1.43
C VAL A 31 -3.04 -1.90 -1.54
N TYR A 32 -3.62 -1.39 -0.45
CA TYR A 32 -4.21 -0.05 -0.38
C TYR A 32 -3.20 1.03 -0.80
N VAL A 33 -1.99 0.98 -0.24
CA VAL A 33 -0.89 1.90 -0.53
C VAL A 33 -0.39 1.71 -1.97
N LEU A 34 -0.13 0.48 -2.41
CA LEU A 34 0.39 0.21 -3.76
C LEU A 34 -0.55 0.71 -4.85
N ASN A 35 -1.85 0.53 -4.68
CA ASN A 35 -2.84 0.98 -5.66
C ASN A 35 -2.93 2.50 -5.77
N ARG A 36 -2.57 3.25 -4.72
CA ARG A 36 -2.61 4.72 -4.69
C ARG A 36 -1.24 5.36 -4.96
N SER A 37 -0.17 4.57 -4.94
CA SER A 37 1.19 5.05 -5.17
C SER A 37 1.48 5.21 -6.67
N SER A 38 2.28 6.22 -7.01
CA SER A 38 2.77 6.40 -8.39
C SER A 38 3.59 5.20 -8.86
N CYS A 39 3.42 4.81 -10.12
CA CYS A 39 4.09 3.64 -10.69
C CYS A 39 4.87 4.02 -11.96
N SER A 40 6.18 3.72 -12.03
CA SER A 40 7.02 3.96 -13.23
C SER A 40 6.54 3.24 -14.46
N ALA A 41 5.94 2.07 -14.28
CA ALA A 41 5.46 1.27 -15.39
C ALA A 41 4.21 1.89 -16.04
N ASN A 42 3.53 2.82 -15.35
CA ASN A 42 2.32 3.44 -15.85
C ASN A 42 2.63 4.73 -16.63
N PRO A 43 1.87 5.03 -17.70
CA PRO A 43 1.95 6.31 -18.39
C PRO A 43 1.84 7.48 -17.41
N LYS A 44 2.62 8.54 -17.64
CA LYS A 44 2.67 9.74 -16.78
C LYS A 44 2.87 9.45 -15.28
N ARG A 45 3.44 8.30 -14.92
CA ARG A 45 3.65 7.85 -13.53
C ARG A 45 2.35 7.69 -12.72
N MET A 46 1.21 7.52 -13.40
CA MET A 46 -0.10 7.40 -12.76
C MET A 46 -0.14 6.23 -11.77
N SER A 47 -0.93 6.37 -10.70
CA SER A 47 -1.17 5.24 -9.79
C SER A 47 -2.04 4.17 -10.47
N PRO A 48 -1.96 2.89 -10.05
CA PRO A 48 -2.87 1.86 -10.57
C PRO A 48 -4.36 2.21 -10.41
N LEU A 49 -4.74 2.84 -9.30
CA LEU A 49 -6.12 3.26 -9.06
C LEU A 49 -6.54 4.41 -9.97
N GLU A 50 -5.64 5.36 -10.23
CA GLU A 50 -5.87 6.44 -11.19
C GLU A 50 -5.99 5.92 -12.62
N MET A 51 -5.14 4.97 -13.02
CA MET A 51 -5.22 4.27 -14.31
C MET A 51 -6.59 3.60 -14.51
N LEU A 52 -7.14 3.02 -13.44
CA LEU A 52 -8.41 2.29 -13.48
C LEU A 52 -9.63 3.23 -13.46
N THR A 53 -9.57 4.31 -12.68
CA THR A 53 -10.74 5.16 -12.39
C THR A 53 -10.71 6.51 -13.12
N GLY A 54 -9.58 6.87 -13.73
CA GLY A 54 -9.34 8.19 -14.31
C GLY A 54 -9.22 9.32 -13.29
N THR A 55 -9.29 9.02 -11.98
CA THR A 55 -9.31 10.01 -10.90
C THR A 55 -8.04 9.89 -10.06
N VAL A 56 -7.37 11.02 -9.80
CA VAL A 56 -6.20 11.04 -8.91
C VAL A 56 -6.64 10.66 -7.49
N PRO A 57 -6.07 9.62 -6.88
CA PRO A 57 -6.49 9.19 -5.56
C PRO A 57 -6.06 10.19 -4.48
N ASN A 58 -6.93 10.39 -3.50
CA ASN A 58 -6.55 11.08 -2.27
C ASN A 58 -5.61 10.18 -1.44
N VAL A 59 -4.50 10.75 -0.98
CA VAL A 59 -3.50 10.08 -0.14
C VAL A 59 -3.34 10.71 1.24
N ALA A 60 -4.22 11.65 1.61
CA ALA A 60 -4.21 12.29 2.93
C ALA A 60 -4.33 11.28 4.08
N ASP A 61 -5.04 10.18 3.85
CA ASP A 61 -5.28 9.13 4.85
C ASP A 61 -4.21 8.02 4.82
N VAL A 62 -3.15 8.17 4.03
CA VAL A 62 -2.03 7.21 4.01
C VAL A 62 -1.10 7.52 5.17
N VAL A 63 -1.25 6.76 6.25
CA VAL A 63 -0.43 6.86 7.47
C VAL A 63 0.51 5.67 7.64
N ALA A 64 1.40 5.73 8.63
CA ALA A 64 2.22 4.57 8.98
C ALA A 64 1.34 3.44 9.52
N PHE A 65 1.56 2.21 9.07
CA PHE A 65 0.80 1.06 9.57
C PHE A 65 1.03 0.90 11.08
N GLY A 66 -0.06 0.80 11.86
CA GLY A 66 -0.02 0.69 13.31
C GLY A 66 0.25 2.01 14.06
N SER A 67 0.15 3.17 13.39
CA SER A 67 0.19 4.46 14.09
C SER A 67 -1.03 4.64 15.03
N PRO A 68 -0.87 5.32 16.18
CA PRO A 68 -1.97 5.62 17.12
C PRO A 68 -3.10 6.45 16.51
#